data_AF-A0A661J127-F1
#
_entry.id   AF-A0A661J127-F1
#
_cell.length_a   1.000
_cell.length_b   1.000
_cell.length_c   1.000
_cell.angle_alpha   90.00
_cell.angle_beta   90.00
_cell.angle_gamma   90.00
#
_symmetry.space_group_name_H-M   'P 1'
#
loop_
_entity.id
_entity.type
_entity.pdbx_description
1 polymer ?
#
loop_
_entity_poly.entity_id
_entity_poly.type
_entity_poly.pdbx_seq_one_letter_code
_entity_poly.pdbx_strand_id
1 'polypeptide(L)'
;MVNYTLKAKEIGINYIGGCCGTAPHHLRAMAEALGRSVPNSKYSPRLELHTIIGDEGHQRERDERILCEQLYDPAVCHFMLEGSGEG
;
A
#
# COMPACT_ATOMS: atom_id res chain seq x y z
N MET A 1 0.51 -5.73 -11.24
CA MET A 1 0.18 -5.44 -12.67
C MET A 1 1.01 -4.29 -13.26
N VAL A 2 1.37 -3.26 -12.49
CA VAL A 2 2.26 -2.15 -12.95
C VAL A 2 3.55 -2.67 -13.59
N ASN A 3 4.32 -3.50 -12.87
CA ASN A 3 5.61 -4.03 -13.37
C ASN A 3 5.48 -4.82 -14.67
N TYR A 4 4.44 -5.63 -14.81
CA TYR A 4 4.15 -6.36 -16.05
C TYR A 4 3.93 -5.41 -17.23
N THR A 5 3.17 -4.34 -16.99
CA THR A 5 2.81 -3.36 -18.03
C THR A 5 4.02 -2.59 -18.53
N LEU A 6 4.88 -2.13 -17.61
CA LEU A 6 6.09 -1.39 -17.97
C LEU A 6 7.06 -2.26 -18.77
N LYS A 7 7.26 -3.52 -18.35
CA LYS A 7 8.08 -4.48 -19.11
C LYS A 7 7.51 -4.75 -20.50
N ALA A 8 6.20 -4.96 -20.62
CA ALA A 8 5.54 -5.18 -21.90
C ALA A 8 5.67 -3.95 -22.83
N LYS A 9 5.61 -2.73 -22.26
CA LYS A 9 5.82 -1.50 -23.03
C LYS A 9 7.26 -1.34 -23.50
N GLU A 10 8.23 -1.69 -22.66
CA GLU A 10 9.67 -1.63 -22.96
C GLU A 10 10.05 -2.52 -24.14
N ILE A 11 9.47 -3.73 -24.23
CA ILE A 11 9.67 -4.65 -25.36
C ILE A 11 8.86 -4.28 -26.63
N GLY A 12 8.15 -3.14 -26.61
CA GLY A 12 7.45 -2.60 -27.79
C GLY A 12 6.03 -3.11 -28.00
N ILE A 13 5.37 -3.72 -27.01
CA ILE A 13 3.96 -4.14 -27.16
C ILE A 13 3.03 -2.93 -27.10
N ASN A 14 2.11 -2.87 -28.06
CA ASN A 14 1.14 -1.78 -28.20
C ASN A 14 -0.28 -2.13 -27.72
N TYR A 15 -0.58 -3.41 -27.50
CA TYR A 15 -1.86 -3.88 -26.97
C TYR A 15 -1.62 -4.76 -25.74
N ILE A 16 -1.86 -4.20 -24.56
CA ILE A 16 -1.56 -4.83 -23.27
C ILE A 16 -2.88 -5.04 -22.52
N GLY A 17 -3.14 -6.28 -22.11
CA GLY A 17 -4.36 -6.67 -21.42
C GLY A 17 -4.11 -7.83 -20.46
N GLY A 18 -5.15 -8.56 -20.12
CA GLY A 18 -5.05 -9.76 -19.30
C GLY A 18 -6.11 -10.78 -19.67
N CYS A 19 -5.93 -12.00 -19.19
CA CYS A 19 -6.83 -13.13 -19.44
C CYS A 19 -7.58 -13.49 -18.14
N CYS A 20 -7.75 -14.77 -17.87
CA CYS A 20 -8.39 -15.30 -16.67
C CYS A 20 -7.78 -14.70 -15.38
N GLY A 21 -8.65 -14.26 -14.46
CA GLY A 21 -8.22 -13.61 -13.20
C GLY A 21 -7.98 -12.10 -13.31
N THR A 22 -8.12 -11.51 -14.50
CA THR A 22 -7.98 -10.05 -14.65
C THR A 22 -9.22 -9.32 -14.15
N ALA A 23 -9.11 -8.70 -12.97
CA ALA A 23 -10.15 -7.85 -12.41
C ALA A 23 -10.02 -6.38 -12.87
N PRO A 24 -11.08 -5.55 -12.73
CA PRO A 24 -11.05 -4.15 -13.19
C PRO A 24 -9.93 -3.29 -12.60
N HIS A 25 -9.52 -3.54 -11.34
CA HIS A 25 -8.43 -2.81 -10.71
C HIS A 25 -7.06 -3.12 -11.33
N HIS A 26 -6.89 -4.30 -11.95
CA HIS A 26 -5.71 -4.64 -12.72
C HIS A 26 -5.60 -3.72 -13.95
N LEU A 27 -6.66 -3.65 -14.76
CA LEU A 27 -6.69 -2.81 -15.96
C LEU A 27 -6.45 -1.33 -15.63
N ARG A 28 -7.05 -0.84 -14.54
CA ARG A 28 -6.79 0.51 -14.04
C ARG A 28 -5.31 0.71 -13.72
N ALA A 29 -4.72 -0.17 -12.92
CA ALA A 29 -3.30 -0.06 -12.56
C ALA A 29 -2.37 -0.14 -13.79
N MET A 30 -2.73 -0.92 -14.81
CA MET A 30 -1.99 -0.95 -16.09
C MET A 30 -2.12 0.38 -16.84
N ALA A 31 -3.32 0.96 -16.92
CA ALA A 31 -3.53 2.25 -17.58
C ALA A 31 -2.77 3.39 -16.86
N GLU A 32 -2.82 3.42 -15.54
CA GLU A 32 -2.11 4.40 -14.71
C GLU A 32 -0.59 4.26 -14.84
N ALA A 33 -0.07 3.03 -14.88
CA ALA A 33 1.36 2.77 -15.13
C ALA A 33 1.85 3.35 -16.46
N LEU A 34 0.97 3.40 -17.47
CA LEU A 34 1.25 4.01 -18.78
C LEU A 34 1.01 5.53 -18.81
N GLY A 35 0.77 6.16 -17.65
CA GLY A 35 0.53 7.60 -17.53
C GLY A 35 -0.88 8.03 -17.94
N ARG A 36 -1.83 7.10 -18.07
CA ARG A 36 -3.22 7.43 -18.44
C ARG A 36 -4.07 7.67 -17.20
N SER A 37 -4.86 8.73 -17.23
CA SER A 37 -5.97 8.92 -16.29
C SER A 37 -7.24 8.30 -16.88
N VAL A 38 -7.91 7.44 -16.12
CA VAL A 38 -9.16 6.76 -16.53
C VAL A 38 -10.29 7.09 -15.55
N PRO A 39 -11.57 6.92 -15.93
CA PRO A 39 -12.69 7.20 -15.02
C PRO A 39 -12.61 6.49 -13.66
N ASN A 40 -11.99 5.30 -13.61
CA ASN A 40 -11.81 4.53 -12.38
C ASN A 40 -10.59 4.94 -11.54
N SER A 41 -9.73 5.85 -12.04
CA SER A 41 -8.56 6.36 -11.29
C SER A 41 -8.96 7.12 -10.03
N LYS A 42 -10.17 7.71 -9.99
CA LYS A 42 -10.72 8.31 -8.76
C LYS A 42 -10.89 7.33 -7.60
N TYR A 43 -10.95 6.03 -7.88
CA TYR A 43 -11.06 4.96 -6.89
C TYR A 43 -9.73 4.24 -6.67
N SER A 44 -8.62 4.80 -7.13
CA SER A 44 -7.31 4.21 -6.88
C SER A 44 -6.97 4.29 -5.40
N PRO A 45 -6.50 3.17 -4.81
CA PRO A 45 -6.20 3.14 -3.40
C PRO A 45 -5.04 4.09 -3.10
N ARG A 46 -5.21 4.93 -2.09
CA ARG A 46 -4.11 5.73 -1.54
C ARG A 46 -3.28 4.84 -0.64
N LEU A 47 -2.29 4.17 -1.22
CA LEU A 47 -1.45 3.21 -0.50
C LEU A 47 -0.69 3.87 0.64
N GLU A 48 -0.36 5.15 0.54
CA GLU A 48 0.23 5.97 1.62
C GLU A 48 -0.56 5.88 2.93
N LEU A 49 -1.88 5.67 2.86
CA LEU A 49 -2.77 5.58 4.03
C LEU A 49 -3.00 4.14 4.50
N HIS A 50 -2.37 3.15 3.85
CA HIS A 50 -2.59 1.74 4.16
C HIS A 50 -1.84 1.38 5.45
N THR A 51 -2.52 0.75 6.41
CA THR A 51 -1.94 0.48 7.73
C THR A 51 -0.71 -0.43 7.72
N ILE A 52 -0.58 -1.31 6.72
CA ILE A 52 0.52 -2.29 6.64
C ILE A 52 1.59 -1.89 5.61
N ILE A 53 1.23 -1.11 4.60
CA ILE A 53 2.08 -0.84 3.41
C ILE A 53 2.29 0.66 3.19
N GLY A 54 1.55 1.49 3.92
CA GLY A 54 1.59 2.93 3.81
C GLY A 54 2.88 3.52 4.32
N ASP A 55 2.95 4.84 4.21
CA ASP A 55 4.16 5.56 4.55
C ASP A 55 4.39 5.54 6.07
N GLU A 56 5.65 5.54 6.50
CA GLU A 56 6.03 5.48 7.93
C GLU A 56 5.40 6.64 8.73
N GLY A 57 5.14 7.76 8.06
CA GLY A 57 4.51 8.93 8.65
C GLY A 57 2.99 8.83 8.86
N HIS A 58 2.31 7.79 8.37
CA HIS A 58 0.86 7.67 8.48
C HIS A 58 0.40 6.91 9.74
N GLN A 59 0.46 7.58 10.90
CA GLN A 59 -0.13 7.08 12.14
C GLN A 59 -1.59 7.58 12.30
N ARG A 60 -2.57 6.66 12.14
CA ARG A 60 -3.99 6.96 12.43
C ARG A 60 -4.30 6.83 13.91
N GLU A 61 -3.65 5.87 14.57
CA GLU A 61 -3.77 5.64 16.00
C GLU A 61 -2.68 6.44 16.73
N ARG A 62 -3.08 7.17 17.77
CA ARG A 62 -2.16 7.98 18.59
C ARG A 62 -2.00 7.39 19.99
N ASP A 63 -2.78 6.36 20.31
CA ASP A 63 -2.61 5.60 21.54
C ASP A 63 -1.32 4.76 21.45
N GLU A 64 -0.35 5.13 22.27
CA GLU A 64 0.97 4.52 22.38
C GLU A 64 0.91 3.02 22.69
N ARG A 65 -0.12 2.56 23.40
CA ARG A 65 -0.32 1.14 23.71
C ARG A 65 -0.74 0.35 22.49
N ILE A 66 -1.68 0.88 21.71
CA ILE A 66 -2.20 0.23 20.51
C ILE A 66 -1.11 0.17 19.43
N LEU A 67 -0.33 1.24 19.27
CA LEU A 67 0.80 1.26 18.33
C LEU A 67 1.86 0.20 18.69
N CYS A 68 2.16 0.04 19.97
CA CYS A 68 3.11 -0.98 20.40
C CYS A 68 2.59 -2.39 20.13
N GLU A 69 1.34 -2.70 20.48
CA GLU A 69 0.75 -4.04 20.30
C GLU A 69 0.59 -4.45 18.81
N GLN A 70 0.55 -3.48 17.89
CA GLN A 70 0.55 -3.76 16.45
C GLN A 70 1.93 -4.21 15.92
N LEU A 71 3.01 -3.87 16.64
CA LEU A 71 4.39 -4.14 16.25
C LEU A 71 5.05 -5.24 17.11
N TYR A 72 4.59 -5.41 18.35
CA TYR A 72 5.19 -6.28 19.37
C TYR A 72 4.13 -7.04 20.19
N ASP A 73 4.54 -8.10 20.88
CA ASP A 73 3.65 -8.88 21.76
C ASP A 73 3.24 -8.08 23.02
N PRO A 74 2.02 -8.24 23.56
CA PRO A 74 1.55 -7.48 24.73
C PRO A 74 2.50 -7.48 25.93
N ALA A 75 3.25 -8.57 26.16
CA ALA A 75 4.23 -8.64 27.24
C ALA A 75 5.43 -7.69 27.04
N VAL A 76 5.84 -7.46 25.80
CA VAL A 76 6.94 -6.54 25.44
C VAL A 76 6.48 -5.10 25.57
N CYS A 77 5.23 -4.81 25.20
CA CYS A 77 4.66 -3.46 25.29
C CYS A 77 4.45 -2.97 26.71
N HIS A 78 4.03 -3.84 27.63
CA HIS A 78 3.89 -3.49 29.04
C HIS A 78 5.23 -3.01 29.63
N PHE A 79 6.32 -3.71 29.28
CA PHE A 79 7.67 -3.38 29.74
C PHE A 79 8.21 -2.08 29.12
N MET A 80 7.95 -1.82 27.83
CA MET A 80 8.40 -0.59 27.15
C MET A 80 7.65 0.67 27.58
N LEU A 81 6.35 0.56 27.90
CA LEU A 81 5.52 1.70 28.33
C LEU A 81 5.72 2.05 29.81
N GLU A 82 6.11 1.09 30.65
CA GLU A 82 6.49 1.36 32.04
C GLU A 82 7.89 1.97 32.16
N GLY A 83 8.77 1.77 31.16
CA GLY A 83 10.15 2.28 31.15
C GLY A 83 10.35 3.71 30.65
N SER A 84 9.36 4.35 30.03
CA SER A 84 9.43 5.73 29.54
C SER A 84 9.12 6.80 30.61
N GLY A 85 8.87 6.37 31.86
CA GLY A 85 8.54 7.21 33.01
C GLY A 85 9.71 7.63 33.91
N GLU A 86 10.97 7.37 33.53
CA GLU A 86 12.15 7.89 34.25
C GLU A 86 13.12 8.58 33.28
N GLY A 87 13.12 9.93 33.27
CA GLY A 87 14.17 10.75 32.66
C GLY A 87 13.67 11.92 31.83
#